data_AF-A0A6B2ZI91-F1
#
_entry.id   AF-A0A6B2ZI91-F1
#
_cell.length_a   1.000
_cell.length_b   1.000
_cell.length_c   1.000
_cell.angle_alpha   90.00
_cell.angle_beta   90.00
_cell.angle_gamma   90.00
#
_symmetry.space_group_name_H-M   'P 1'
#
loop_
_entity.id
_entity.type
_entity.pdbx_description
1 polymer ?
#
loop_
_entity_poly.entity_id
_entity_poly.type
_entity_poly.pdbx_seq_one_letter_code
_entity_poly.pdbx_strand_id
1 'polypeptide(L)'
;MTGAALAALVVGAMLERVPLLLAGGGVLVLLILLVVLDGRRQAARRKPPVTRTALARIEDLRATSGEMADVPVKFRLTVAPEPEDGRPAYRVKFSQQINLVDIPAYRPRGIAVVEYRPDEPWEVRIVTRPTPEWSRRAEAAEIDSAPESTLVKDPDDGGGSWCLLGFLALLAGAALVVLLFRAELFTSEDGDTGASSKPSSTTSSSFSSSRTFTMSTTVSGPSSSMLALGRMRETATKLEARAGTSDVTAITIEARRMEIRGDSARPPGGTVHLQTLPYELFPALVREARTTLGVRDPKSWRIDVARGTGTGTGAGPRVRVTVTGAEGTAHLDADATARIVDRRPVGEAAGTG
;
A
#
# COMPACT_ATOMS: atom_id res chain seq x y z
N MET A 1 7.88 -17.22 6.00
CA MET A 1 8.95 -17.96 6.70
C MET A 1 10.35 -17.57 6.21
N THR A 2 10.49 -16.94 5.05
CA THR A 2 11.78 -16.45 4.51
C THR A 2 12.40 -15.30 5.30
N GLY A 3 11.58 -14.35 5.79
CA GLY A 3 12.08 -13.20 6.57
C GLY A 3 12.70 -13.57 7.92
N ALA A 4 12.13 -14.57 8.62
CA ALA A 4 12.67 -15.04 9.90
C ALA A 4 14.04 -15.73 9.73
N ALA A 5 14.20 -16.51 8.67
CA ALA A 5 15.46 -17.22 8.41
C ALA A 5 16.56 -16.29 7.86
N LEU A 6 16.19 -15.24 7.12
CA LEU A 6 17.12 -14.20 6.65
C LEU A 6 17.58 -13.28 7.80
N ALA A 7 16.67 -12.94 8.73
CA ALA A 7 17.01 -12.21 9.95
C ALA A 7 17.91 -13.04 10.89
N ALA A 8 17.65 -14.33 11.06
CA ALA A 8 18.49 -15.22 11.85
C ALA A 8 19.90 -15.39 11.26
N LEU A 9 20.03 -15.38 9.93
CA LEU A 9 21.33 -15.46 9.24
C LEU A 9 22.15 -14.18 9.41
N VAL A 10 21.53 -13.01 9.29
CA VAL A 10 22.18 -11.70 9.50
C VAL A 10 22.58 -11.49 10.96
N VAL A 11 21.71 -11.86 11.91
CA VAL A 11 22.00 -11.77 13.35
C VAL A 11 23.04 -12.80 13.80
N GLY A 12 23.02 -14.02 13.25
CA GLY A 12 24.04 -15.04 13.50
C GLY A 12 25.42 -14.67 12.94
N ALA A 13 25.47 -13.99 11.79
CA ALA A 13 26.71 -13.47 11.21
C ALA A 13 27.29 -12.31 12.03
N MET A 14 26.43 -11.52 12.71
CA MET A 14 26.90 -10.42 13.56
C MET A 14 27.31 -10.84 14.98
N LEU A 15 26.84 -12.01 15.46
CA LEU A 15 27.11 -12.53 16.81
C LEU A 15 28.15 -13.67 16.85
N GLU A 16 28.70 -14.09 15.70
CA GLU A 16 29.67 -15.22 15.54
C GLU A 16 29.27 -16.54 16.23
N ARG A 17 27.98 -16.75 16.55
CA ARG A 17 27.48 -17.99 17.16
C ARG A 17 27.10 -19.02 16.09
N VAL A 18 28.05 -19.91 15.79
CA VAL A 18 27.96 -21.04 14.83
C VAL A 18 26.64 -21.85 14.86
N PRO A 19 26.07 -22.24 16.03
CA PRO A 19 24.84 -23.05 16.04
C PRO A 19 23.59 -22.30 15.56
N LEU A 20 23.52 -20.97 15.74
CA LEU A 20 22.42 -20.13 15.25
C LEU A 20 22.47 -19.94 13.73
N LEU A 21 23.68 -19.83 13.17
CA LEU A 21 23.90 -19.79 11.72
C LEU A 21 23.50 -21.11 11.04
N LEU A 22 23.87 -22.25 11.63
CA LEU A 22 23.52 -23.58 11.09
C LEU A 22 22.01 -23.86 11.16
N ALA A 23 21.36 -23.53 12.27
CA ALA A 23 19.91 -23.72 12.42
C ALA A 23 19.10 -22.79 11.49
N GLY A 24 19.45 -21.50 11.44
CA GLY A 24 18.76 -20.52 10.58
C GLY A 24 19.00 -20.75 9.08
N GLY A 25 20.25 -21.02 8.70
CA GLY A 25 20.62 -21.35 7.32
C GLY A 25 19.99 -22.66 6.85
N GLY A 26 19.98 -23.70 7.70
CA GLY A 26 19.36 -24.98 7.39
C GLY A 26 17.85 -24.86 7.11
N VAL A 27 17.14 -24.09 7.93
CA VAL A 27 15.70 -23.83 7.72
C VAL A 27 15.46 -23.02 6.45
N LEU A 28 16.29 -22.01 6.13
CA LEU A 28 16.17 -21.24 4.90
C LEU A 28 16.35 -22.12 3.65
N VAL A 29 17.40 -22.94 3.65
CA VAL A 29 17.71 -23.85 2.55
C VAL A 29 16.59 -24.88 2.38
N LEU A 30 16.06 -25.44 3.48
CA LEU A 30 14.95 -26.38 3.43
C LEU A 30 13.67 -25.74 2.85
N LEU A 31 13.36 -24.50 3.24
CA LEU A 31 12.20 -23.78 2.70
C LEU A 31 12.35 -23.47 1.21
N ILE A 32 13.53 -23.02 0.78
CA ILE A 32 13.83 -22.79 -0.64
C ILE A 32 13.69 -24.11 -1.41
N LEU A 33 14.22 -25.22 -0.86
CA LEU A 33 14.13 -26.53 -1.46
C LEU A 33 12.68 -26.99 -1.62
N LEU A 34 11.83 -26.81 -0.61
CA LEU A 34 10.41 -27.16 -0.65
C LEU A 34 9.64 -26.36 -1.71
N VAL A 35 9.89 -25.04 -1.82
CA VAL A 35 9.27 -24.20 -2.85
C VAL A 35 9.74 -24.61 -4.25
N VAL A 36 11.02 -24.89 -4.42
CA VAL A 36 11.57 -25.36 -5.70
C VAL A 36 11.02 -26.74 -6.06
N LEU A 37 10.87 -27.65 -5.09
CA LEU A 37 10.29 -28.98 -5.29
C LEU A 37 8.80 -28.91 -5.64
N ASP A 38 8.04 -28.03 -4.98
CA ASP A 38 6.62 -27.85 -5.27
C ASP A 38 6.42 -27.21 -6.66
N GLY A 39 7.19 -26.16 -6.97
CA GLY A 39 7.20 -25.54 -8.30
C GLY A 39 7.61 -26.52 -9.40
N ARG A 40 8.64 -27.35 -9.17
CA ARG A 40 9.05 -28.39 -10.13
C ARG A 40 8.03 -29.51 -10.27
N ARG A 41 7.35 -29.92 -9.19
CA ARG A 41 6.28 -30.94 -9.25
C ARG A 41 5.07 -30.41 -9.99
N GLN A 42 4.68 -29.16 -9.78
CA GLN A 42 3.60 -28.52 -10.51
C GLN A 42 3.96 -28.36 -12.00
N ALA A 43 5.19 -27.90 -12.30
CA ALA A 43 5.68 -27.82 -13.67
C ALA A 43 5.74 -29.18 -14.38
N ALA A 44 6.17 -30.24 -13.69
CA ALA A 44 6.22 -31.59 -14.24
C ALA A 44 4.83 -32.24 -14.39
N ARG A 45 3.82 -31.77 -13.65
CA ARG A 45 2.42 -32.21 -13.79
C ARG A 45 1.66 -31.50 -14.91
N ARG A 46 2.18 -30.38 -15.43
CA ARG A 46 1.58 -29.69 -16.57
C ARG A 46 1.85 -30.52 -17.82
N LYS A 47 0.79 -31.15 -18.34
CA LYS A 47 0.81 -31.71 -19.69
C LYS A 47 1.14 -30.58 -20.68
N PRO A 48 1.81 -30.87 -21.81
CA PRO A 48 2.07 -29.85 -22.82
C PRO A 48 0.76 -29.17 -23.22
N PRO A 49 0.71 -27.83 -23.24
CA PRO A 49 -0.53 -27.10 -23.48
C PRO A 49 -1.01 -27.41 -24.91
N VAL A 50 -2.21 -27.99 -25.01
CA VAL A 50 -2.86 -28.19 -26.31
C VAL A 50 -3.53 -26.88 -26.68
N THR A 51 -2.89 -26.08 -27.53
CA THR A 51 -3.52 -24.89 -28.09
C THR A 51 -4.40 -25.28 -29.27
N ARG A 52 -5.61 -24.75 -29.31
CA ARG A 52 -6.55 -24.89 -30.43
C ARG A 52 -6.88 -23.52 -31.00
N THR A 53 -7.07 -23.44 -32.31
CA THR A 53 -7.45 -22.20 -32.99
C THR A 53 -8.96 -22.15 -33.15
N ALA A 54 -9.57 -21.02 -32.82
CA ALA A 54 -10.99 -20.77 -32.96
C ALA A 54 -11.24 -19.35 -33.45
N LEU A 55 -12.46 -19.09 -33.91
CA LEU A 55 -12.91 -17.74 -34.21
C LEU A 55 -13.49 -17.10 -32.95
N ALA A 56 -13.24 -15.82 -32.78
CA ALA A 56 -13.80 -15.05 -31.69
C ALA A 56 -14.29 -13.69 -32.16
N ARG A 57 -15.44 -13.28 -31.64
CA ARG A 57 -15.98 -11.94 -31.82
C ARG A 57 -15.44 -11.01 -30.75
N ILE A 58 -14.92 -9.86 -31.16
CA ILE A 58 -14.52 -8.78 -30.26
C ILE A 58 -15.78 -8.07 -29.77
N GLU A 59 -16.07 -8.14 -28.48
CA GLU A 59 -17.23 -7.45 -27.89
C GLU A 59 -16.87 -6.01 -27.52
N ASP A 60 -15.75 -5.84 -26.83
CA ASP A 60 -15.22 -4.55 -26.39
C ASP A 60 -13.69 -4.64 -26.36
N LEU A 61 -13.03 -3.50 -26.57
CA LEU A 61 -11.58 -3.38 -26.43
C LEU A 61 -11.26 -2.09 -25.68
N ARG A 62 -10.33 -2.18 -24.73
CA ARG A 62 -9.87 -1.04 -23.95
C ARG A 62 -8.36 -1.01 -23.95
N ALA A 63 -7.79 -0.10 -24.72
CA ALA A 63 -6.37 0.23 -24.65
C ALA A 63 -6.11 0.98 -23.34
N THR A 64 -5.15 0.50 -22.56
CA THR A 64 -4.65 1.26 -21.40
C THR A 64 -3.52 2.15 -21.91
N SER A 65 -3.58 3.47 -21.68
CA SER A 65 -2.58 4.41 -22.17
C SER A 65 -1.17 3.93 -21.80
N GLY A 66 -0.36 3.61 -22.81
CA GLY A 66 1.03 3.22 -22.68
C GLY A 66 1.87 4.07 -23.62
N GLU A 67 2.98 4.62 -23.13
CA GLU A 67 3.94 5.42 -23.93
C GLU A 67 4.85 4.55 -24.80
N MET A 68 4.59 3.24 -24.88
CA MET A 68 5.42 2.24 -25.55
C MET A 68 4.83 1.84 -26.91
N ALA A 69 5.68 1.31 -27.79
CA ALA A 69 5.28 0.82 -29.11
C ALA A 69 4.24 -0.31 -29.05
N ASP A 70 4.29 -1.11 -27.99
CA ASP A 70 3.28 -2.12 -27.66
C ASP A 70 2.41 -1.60 -26.52
N VAL A 71 1.09 -1.64 -26.74
CA VAL A 71 0.11 -1.13 -25.78
C VAL A 71 -0.68 -2.30 -25.19
N PRO A 72 -0.83 -2.38 -23.85
CA PRO A 72 -1.66 -3.40 -23.24
C PRO A 72 -3.14 -3.10 -23.53
N VAL A 73 -3.77 -3.98 -24.31
CA VAL A 73 -5.18 -3.90 -24.65
C VAL A 73 -5.95 -4.98 -23.90
N LYS A 74 -6.97 -4.55 -23.15
CA LYS A 74 -7.93 -5.45 -22.51
C LYS A 74 -9.03 -5.77 -23.51
N PHE A 75 -9.12 -7.04 -23.89
CA PHE A 75 -10.14 -7.53 -24.80
C PHE A 75 -11.25 -8.24 -24.04
N ARG A 76 -12.48 -8.00 -24.46
CA ARG A 76 -13.63 -8.83 -24.14
C ARG A 76 -14.03 -9.55 -25.41
N LEU A 77 -13.88 -10.87 -25.44
CA LEU A 77 -14.20 -11.66 -26.62
C LEU A 77 -15.31 -12.67 -26.33
N THR A 78 -16.10 -12.97 -27.34
CA THR A 78 -16.93 -14.18 -27.40
C THR A 78 -16.18 -15.18 -28.28
N VAL A 79 -15.66 -16.25 -27.68
CA VAL A 79 -14.97 -17.33 -28.41
C VAL A 79 -16.02 -18.35 -28.84
N ALA A 80 -16.00 -18.71 -30.12
CA ALA A 80 -16.83 -19.78 -30.69
C ALA A 80 -15.89 -20.91 -31.15
N PRO A 81 -15.64 -21.92 -30.28
CA PRO A 81 -14.92 -23.14 -30.65
C PRO A 81 -15.58 -23.85 -31.83
N GLU A 82 -14.82 -24.67 -32.55
CA GLU A 82 -15.41 -25.48 -33.61
C GLU A 82 -16.34 -26.55 -33.02
N PRO A 83 -17.35 -27.03 -33.78
CA PRO A 83 -18.29 -28.05 -33.29
C PRO A 83 -17.58 -29.32 -32.79
N GLU A 84 -16.42 -29.64 -33.37
CA GLU A 84 -15.57 -30.78 -33.01
C GLU A 84 -14.98 -30.66 -31.58
N ASP A 85 -14.89 -29.44 -31.05
CA ASP A 85 -14.43 -29.18 -29.68
C ASP A 85 -15.52 -29.47 -28.64
N GLY A 86 -16.78 -29.67 -29.06
CA GLY A 86 -17.90 -30.03 -28.19
C GLY A 86 -18.28 -28.97 -27.16
N ARG A 87 -17.82 -27.72 -27.32
CA ARG A 87 -17.98 -26.63 -26.35
C ARG A 87 -18.82 -25.48 -26.93
N PRO A 88 -19.82 -24.97 -26.21
CA PRO A 88 -20.60 -23.81 -26.66
C PRO A 88 -19.77 -22.52 -26.61
N ALA A 89 -20.24 -21.50 -27.34
CA ALA A 89 -19.61 -20.19 -27.32
C ALA A 89 -19.60 -19.59 -25.90
N TYR A 90 -18.46 -19.04 -25.50
CA TYR A 90 -18.26 -18.50 -24.16
C TYR A 90 -17.58 -17.13 -24.23
N ARG A 91 -17.76 -16.33 -23.17
CA ARG A 91 -17.11 -15.02 -23.05
C ARG A 91 -15.85 -15.11 -22.23
N VAL A 92 -14.84 -14.35 -22.62
CA VAL A 92 -13.57 -14.26 -21.91
C VAL A 92 -13.10 -12.81 -21.85
N LYS A 93 -12.35 -12.50 -20.79
CA LYS A 93 -11.61 -11.24 -20.65
C LYS A 93 -10.15 -11.57 -20.47
N PHE A 94 -9.29 -10.99 -21.28
CA PHE A 94 -7.85 -11.11 -21.14
C PHE A 94 -7.15 -9.83 -21.59
N SER A 95 -5.88 -9.72 -21.28
CA SER A 95 -5.03 -8.59 -21.68
C SER A 95 -3.92 -9.11 -22.57
N GLN A 96 -3.71 -8.47 -23.72
CA GLN A 96 -2.62 -8.80 -24.63
C GLN A 96 -1.91 -7.51 -25.07
N GLN A 97 -0.59 -7.62 -25.22
CA GLN A 97 0.22 -6.56 -25.80
C GLN A 97 0.02 -6.58 -27.32
N ILE A 98 -0.46 -5.48 -27.87
CA ILE A 98 -0.69 -5.31 -29.30
C ILE A 98 0.13 -4.12 -29.76
N ASN A 99 0.75 -4.24 -30.94
CA ASN A 99 1.50 -3.15 -31.53
C ASN A 99 0.55 -2.00 -31.87
N LEU A 100 0.96 -0.76 -31.57
CA LEU A 100 0.15 0.43 -31.82
C LEU A 100 -0.37 0.53 -33.27
N VAL A 101 0.41 0.06 -34.24
CA VAL A 101 0.07 0.06 -35.67
C VAL A 101 -1.06 -0.92 -35.99
N ASP A 102 -1.18 -2.01 -35.22
CA ASP A 102 -2.16 -3.07 -35.45
C ASP A 102 -3.48 -2.82 -34.73
N ILE A 103 -3.52 -1.89 -33.75
CA ILE A 103 -4.74 -1.57 -32.98
C ILE A 103 -5.95 -1.24 -33.89
N PRO A 104 -5.82 -0.40 -34.95
CA PRO A 104 -6.95 -0.07 -35.82
C PRO A 104 -7.56 -1.27 -36.57
N ALA A 105 -6.82 -2.37 -36.70
CA ALA A 105 -7.32 -3.61 -37.30
C ALA A 105 -8.31 -4.33 -36.39
N TYR A 106 -8.22 -4.12 -35.07
CA TYR A 106 -9.12 -4.70 -34.08
C TYR A 106 -10.27 -3.73 -33.79
N ARG A 107 -11.46 -4.02 -34.33
CA ARG A 107 -12.66 -3.19 -34.10
C ARG A 107 -13.65 -3.90 -33.18
N PRO A 108 -14.40 -3.16 -32.34
CA PRO A 108 -15.55 -3.72 -31.65
C PRO A 108 -16.50 -4.37 -32.67
N ARG A 109 -17.02 -5.54 -32.33
CA ARG A 109 -17.81 -6.46 -33.16
C ARG A 109 -17.07 -7.11 -34.33
N GLY A 110 -15.78 -6.85 -34.51
CA GLY A 110 -14.96 -7.56 -35.49
C GLY A 110 -14.73 -9.03 -35.10
N ILE A 111 -14.44 -9.87 -36.08
CA ILE A 111 -14.06 -11.26 -35.86
C ILE A 111 -12.54 -11.36 -35.91
N ALA A 112 -11.95 -12.00 -34.91
CA ALA A 112 -10.53 -12.26 -34.81
C ALA A 112 -10.29 -13.76 -34.65
N VAL A 113 -9.13 -14.21 -35.14
CA VAL A 113 -8.65 -15.57 -34.94
C VAL A 113 -7.95 -15.63 -33.60
N VAL A 114 -8.35 -16.57 -32.75
CA VAL A 114 -7.78 -16.75 -31.42
C VAL A 114 -7.23 -18.15 -31.23
N GLU A 115 -6.18 -18.25 -30.47
CA GLU A 115 -5.73 -19.49 -29.86
C GLU A 115 -6.28 -19.55 -28.44
N TYR A 116 -6.88 -20.68 -28.08
CA TYR A 116 -7.36 -20.93 -26.74
C TYR A 116 -6.90 -22.30 -26.26
N ARG A 117 -6.89 -22.45 -24.94
CA ARG A 117 -6.61 -23.73 -24.28
C ARG A 117 -7.91 -24.36 -23.81
N PRO A 118 -8.21 -25.62 -24.17
CA PRO A 118 -9.45 -26.27 -23.75
C PRO A 118 -9.46 -26.63 -22.26
N ASP A 119 -8.28 -26.82 -21.66
CA ASP A 119 -8.06 -27.04 -20.24
C ASP A 119 -8.11 -25.74 -19.42
N GLU A 120 -7.64 -24.63 -19.98
CA GLU A 120 -7.62 -23.30 -19.37
C GLU A 120 -8.35 -22.29 -20.28
N PRO A 121 -9.70 -22.31 -20.32
CA PRO A 121 -10.50 -21.52 -21.27
C PRO A 121 -10.43 -20.00 -21.06
N TRP A 122 -9.88 -19.55 -19.93
CA TRP A 122 -9.57 -18.13 -19.70
C TRP A 122 -8.27 -17.70 -20.39
N GLU A 123 -7.37 -18.64 -20.72
CA GLU A 123 -6.13 -18.36 -21.43
C GLU A 123 -6.39 -18.36 -22.94
N VAL A 124 -6.66 -17.16 -23.46
CA VAL A 124 -6.94 -16.90 -24.87
C VAL A 124 -5.97 -15.85 -25.39
N ARG A 125 -5.51 -16.02 -26.63
CA ARG A 125 -4.59 -15.10 -27.32
C ARG A 125 -5.09 -14.83 -28.72
N ILE A 126 -5.10 -13.57 -29.14
CA ILE A 126 -5.36 -13.23 -30.55
C ILE A 126 -4.12 -13.55 -31.36
N VAL A 127 -4.32 -14.24 -32.48
CA VAL A 127 -3.28 -14.55 -33.45
C VAL A 127 -3.12 -13.33 -34.37
N THR A 128 -2.03 -12.58 -34.21
CA THR A 128 -1.79 -11.34 -34.97
C THR A 128 -1.59 -11.61 -36.47
N ARG A 129 -1.05 -12.77 -36.83
CA ARG A 129 -0.83 -13.19 -38.23
C ARG A 129 -1.41 -14.59 -38.45
N PRO A 130 -2.73 -14.72 -38.67
CA PRO A 130 -3.37 -16.00 -38.92
C PRO A 130 -2.96 -16.54 -40.30
N THR A 131 -3.12 -17.85 -40.52
CA THR A 131 -2.94 -18.42 -41.85
C THR A 131 -4.03 -17.88 -42.80
N PRO A 132 -3.78 -17.85 -44.13
CA PRO A 132 -4.73 -17.29 -45.09
C PRO A 132 -6.10 -17.99 -45.07
N GLU A 133 -6.15 -19.26 -44.69
CA GLU A 133 -7.40 -20.02 -44.54
C GLU A 133 -8.25 -19.49 -43.39
N TRP A 134 -7.64 -19.26 -42.23
CA TRP A 134 -8.32 -18.70 -41.06
C TRP A 134 -8.70 -17.23 -41.26
N SER A 135 -7.88 -16.44 -41.96
CA SER A 135 -8.22 -15.05 -42.31
C SER A 135 -9.51 -14.99 -43.14
N ARG A 136 -9.60 -15.82 -44.19
CA ARG A 136 -10.81 -15.89 -45.03
C ARG A 136 -12.05 -16.34 -44.25
N ARG A 137 -11.88 -17.29 -43.33
CA ARG A 137 -12.98 -17.73 -42.44
C ARG A 137 -13.42 -16.62 -41.49
N ALA A 138 -12.48 -15.86 -40.92
CA ALA A 138 -12.80 -14.75 -40.03
C ALA A 138 -13.54 -13.63 -40.76
N GLU A 139 -13.20 -13.34 -42.02
CA GLU A 139 -13.88 -12.35 -42.85
C GLU A 139 -15.32 -12.77 -43.25
N ALA A 140 -15.55 -14.08 -43.45
CA ALA A 140 -16.84 -14.61 -43.86
C ALA A 140 -17.76 -14.99 -42.68
N ALA A 141 -17.23 -15.07 -41.46
CA ALA A 141 -17.97 -15.55 -40.30
C ALA A 141 -18.79 -14.43 -39.64
N GLU A 142 -20.01 -14.77 -39.25
CA GLU A 142 -20.84 -13.96 -38.36
C GLU A 142 -21.09 -14.77 -37.09
N ILE A 143 -20.53 -14.31 -35.97
CA ILE A 143 -20.63 -14.98 -34.67
C ILE A 143 -21.59 -14.20 -33.78
N ASP A 144 -22.58 -14.88 -33.22
CA ASP A 144 -23.49 -14.28 -32.25
C ASP A 144 -22.80 -14.01 -30.91
N SER A 145 -23.21 -12.90 -30.29
CA SER A 145 -22.74 -12.52 -28.96
C SER A 145 -23.25 -13.51 -27.92
N ALA A 146 -22.33 -14.18 -27.21
CA ALA A 146 -22.71 -15.10 -26.14
C ALA A 146 -23.24 -14.33 -24.91
N PRO A 147 -24.07 -14.95 -24.05
CA PRO A 147 -24.59 -14.29 -22.84
C PRO A 147 -23.47 -13.83 -21.89
N GLU A 148 -23.69 -12.77 -21.10
CA GLU A 148 -22.72 -12.36 -20.06
C GLU A 148 -22.50 -13.43 -18.98
N SER A 149 -23.48 -14.32 -18.78
CA SER A 149 -23.39 -15.42 -17.83
C SER A 149 -22.37 -16.49 -18.21
N THR A 150 -21.92 -16.54 -19.48
CA THR A 150 -20.87 -17.47 -19.95
C THR A 150 -19.47 -16.87 -19.80
N LEU A 151 -19.31 -15.79 -19.03
CA LEU A 151 -18.01 -15.18 -18.78
C LEU A 151 -17.14 -16.10 -17.93
N VAL A 152 -16.13 -16.69 -18.58
CA VAL A 152 -15.06 -17.44 -17.95
C VAL A 152 -14.02 -16.46 -17.40
N LYS A 153 -13.64 -16.65 -16.14
CA LYS A 153 -12.63 -15.85 -15.44
C LYS A 153 -11.44 -16.73 -15.09
N ASP A 154 -10.27 -16.11 -15.06
CA ASP A 154 -9.06 -16.72 -14.53
C ASP A 154 -9.23 -16.94 -13.01
N PRO A 155 -9.05 -18.18 -12.49
CA PRO A 155 -9.10 -18.46 -11.06
C PRO A 155 -8.00 -17.74 -10.27
N ASP A 156 -6.88 -17.36 -10.91
CA ASP A 156 -5.72 -16.74 -10.27
C ASP A 156 -5.77 -15.20 -10.26
N ASP A 157 -6.78 -14.58 -10.88
CA ASP A 157 -7.00 -13.11 -10.89
C ASP A 157 -7.28 -12.55 -9.46
N GLY A 158 -7.43 -13.44 -8.47
CA GLY A 158 -7.60 -13.15 -7.04
C GLY A 158 -6.29 -13.02 -6.24
N GLY A 159 -5.21 -12.50 -6.84
CA GLY A 159 -3.83 -12.44 -6.32
C GLY A 159 -3.54 -11.73 -4.98
N GLY A 160 -4.52 -11.57 -4.09
CA GLY A 160 -4.34 -10.98 -2.76
C GLY A 160 -3.83 -11.94 -1.67
N SER A 161 -3.92 -13.25 -1.88
CA SER A 161 -3.62 -14.24 -0.82
C SER A 161 -2.12 -14.32 -0.46
N TRP A 162 -1.24 -14.25 -1.46
CA TRP A 162 0.20 -14.38 -1.24
C TRP A 162 0.82 -13.21 -0.46
N CYS A 163 0.28 -11.99 -0.64
CA CYS A 163 0.78 -10.80 0.03
C CYS A 163 0.49 -10.82 1.55
N LEU A 164 -0.69 -11.32 1.94
CA LEU A 164 -1.10 -11.46 3.34
C LEU A 164 -0.25 -12.52 4.05
N LEU A 165 -0.01 -13.67 3.41
CA LEU A 165 0.87 -14.71 3.95
C LEU A 165 2.32 -14.22 4.14
N GLY A 166 2.82 -13.41 3.19
CA GLY A 166 4.12 -12.75 3.31
C GLY A 166 4.20 -11.79 4.51
N PHE A 167 3.16 -10.98 4.72
CA PHE A 167 3.08 -10.04 5.84
C PHE A 167 2.98 -10.73 7.21
N LEU A 168 2.14 -11.77 7.33
CA LEU A 168 2.02 -12.58 8.55
C LEU A 168 3.34 -13.27 8.91
N ALA A 169 4.04 -13.80 7.90
CA ALA A 169 5.36 -14.39 8.09
C ALA A 169 6.41 -13.37 8.55
N LEU A 170 6.34 -12.13 8.07
CA LEU A 170 7.24 -11.06 8.49
C LEU A 170 6.97 -10.63 9.94
N LEU A 171 5.69 -10.49 10.31
CA LEU A 171 5.29 -10.21 11.70
C LEU A 171 5.73 -11.30 12.68
N ALA A 172 5.56 -12.58 12.30
CA ALA A 172 6.00 -13.70 13.12
C ALA A 172 7.53 -13.71 13.31
N GLY A 173 8.29 -13.38 12.25
CA GLY A 173 9.74 -13.22 12.34
C GLY A 173 10.16 -12.09 13.28
N ALA A 174 9.50 -10.93 13.19
CA ALA A 174 9.78 -9.80 14.07
C ALA A 174 9.45 -10.11 15.54
N ALA A 175 8.33 -10.80 15.81
CA ALA A 175 7.96 -11.21 17.17
C ALA A 175 8.96 -12.18 17.80
N LEU A 176 9.50 -13.11 17.01
CA LEU A 176 10.53 -14.06 17.47
C LEU A 176 11.82 -13.35 17.88
N VAL A 177 12.28 -12.37 17.09
CA VAL A 177 13.47 -11.55 17.40
C VAL A 177 13.26 -10.80 18.71
N VAL A 178 12.10 -10.15 18.88
CA VAL A 178 11.79 -9.42 20.12
C VAL A 178 11.77 -10.35 21.34
N LEU A 179 11.20 -11.55 21.22
CA LEU A 179 11.16 -12.52 22.32
C LEU A 179 12.54 -13.07 22.70
N LEU A 180 13.41 -13.32 21.73
CA LEU A 180 14.78 -13.78 21.99
C LEU A 180 15.63 -12.69 22.68
N PHE A 181 15.52 -11.44 22.21
CA PHE A 181 16.17 -10.30 22.88
C PHE A 181 15.59 -10.04 24.27
N ARG A 182 14.28 -10.26 24.47
CA ARG A 182 13.64 -10.14 25.78
C ARG A 182 14.13 -11.22 26.75
N ALA A 183 14.35 -12.46 26.28
CA ALA A 183 14.83 -13.53 27.13
C ALA A 183 16.25 -13.26 27.65
N GLU A 184 17.18 -12.78 26.81
CA GLU A 184 18.54 -12.46 27.29
C GLU A 184 18.58 -11.21 28.19
N LEU A 185 17.66 -10.25 28.02
CA LEU A 185 17.57 -9.06 28.87
C LEU A 185 17.07 -9.35 30.29
N PHE A 186 16.38 -10.49 30.52
CA PHE A 186 15.83 -10.85 31.83
C PHE A 186 16.54 -12.05 32.50
N THR A 187 17.61 -12.59 31.90
CA THR A 187 18.34 -13.74 32.49
C THR A 187 19.70 -13.36 33.07
N SER A 188 19.96 -12.09 33.32
CA SER A 188 21.18 -11.62 33.99
C SER A 188 20.85 -10.99 35.34
N GLU A 189 20.44 -11.80 36.31
CA GLU A 189 20.73 -11.66 37.74
C GLU A 189 19.97 -12.75 38.47
N ASP A 190 20.64 -13.87 38.72
CA ASP A 190 20.29 -14.76 39.82
C ASP A 190 21.55 -15.54 40.22
N GLY A 191 22.28 -14.93 41.16
CA GLY A 191 23.38 -15.52 41.92
C GLY A 191 23.23 -15.13 43.39
N ASP A 192 22.57 -16.03 44.13
CA ASP A 192 22.59 -16.26 45.58
C ASP A 192 22.10 -15.17 46.57
N THR A 193 20.92 -15.39 47.19
CA THR A 193 20.80 -16.04 48.53
C THR A 193 19.35 -16.00 49.08
N GLY A 194 18.88 -17.12 49.67
CA GLY A 194 18.08 -17.09 50.90
C GLY A 194 16.57 -17.39 50.88
N ALA A 195 16.25 -18.67 51.11
CA ALA A 195 15.17 -19.20 51.96
C ALA A 195 13.66 -18.93 51.67
N SER A 196 12.99 -20.06 51.38
CA SER A 196 11.70 -20.54 51.94
C SER A 196 10.43 -19.69 51.80
N SER A 197 9.51 -20.13 50.93
CA SER A 197 8.22 -20.76 51.29
C SER A 197 7.22 -20.70 50.12
N LYS A 198 6.47 -21.78 49.94
CA LYS A 198 5.51 -22.04 48.85
C LYS A 198 4.06 -21.76 49.37
N PRO A 199 3.02 -21.87 48.54
CA PRO A 199 2.36 -20.79 47.78
C PRO A 199 0.92 -20.52 48.27
N SER A 200 0.27 -19.43 47.82
CA SER A 200 -1.21 -19.36 47.68
C SER A 200 -1.66 -18.17 46.81
N SER A 201 -2.54 -18.52 45.85
CA SER A 201 -3.51 -17.74 45.07
C SER A 201 -3.77 -16.25 45.39
N THR A 202 -4.05 -15.43 44.36
CA THR A 202 -5.43 -15.05 43.95
C THR A 202 -5.44 -14.22 42.66
N THR A 203 -6.34 -14.60 41.77
CA THR A 203 -6.81 -13.93 40.56
C THR A 203 -7.14 -12.44 40.79
N SER A 204 -6.64 -11.55 39.94
CA SER A 204 -7.25 -10.23 39.74
C SER A 204 -7.04 -9.76 38.31
N SER A 205 -8.12 -9.87 37.55
CA SER A 205 -8.31 -9.26 36.24
C SER A 205 -8.24 -7.73 36.36
N SER A 206 -7.28 -7.12 35.68
CA SER A 206 -7.28 -5.67 35.43
C SER A 206 -6.72 -5.43 34.04
N PHE A 207 -7.62 -5.33 33.07
CA PHE A 207 -7.31 -4.82 31.74
C PHE A 207 -6.98 -3.33 31.88
N SER A 208 -5.71 -2.98 31.95
CA SER A 208 -5.27 -1.60 31.76
C SER A 208 -4.45 -1.57 30.48
N SER A 209 -5.11 -1.18 29.38
CA SER A 209 -4.44 -0.88 28.11
C SER A 209 -3.66 0.43 28.26
N SER A 210 -2.53 0.39 28.96
CA SER A 210 -1.52 1.45 28.92
C SER A 210 -0.77 1.30 27.60
N ARG A 211 -1.32 1.92 26.54
CA ARG A 211 -0.68 1.97 25.22
C ARG A 211 0.10 3.27 25.13
N THR A 212 1.42 3.16 25.25
CA THR A 212 2.38 4.24 25.01
C THR A 212 2.37 4.56 23.52
N PHE A 213 1.68 5.62 23.12
CA PHE A 213 1.73 6.11 21.74
C PHE A 213 2.78 7.21 21.67
N THR A 214 3.90 6.95 20.98
CA THR A 214 4.98 7.94 20.84
C THR A 214 4.87 8.73 19.53
N MET A 215 4.38 8.12 18.44
CA MET A 215 4.27 8.75 17.11
C MET A 215 3.47 7.85 16.14
N SER A 216 2.59 8.39 15.30
CA SER A 216 2.10 7.71 14.09
C SER A 216 2.14 8.61 12.87
N THR A 217 2.52 8.00 11.74
CA THR A 217 2.71 8.67 10.46
C THR A 217 1.88 7.99 9.38
N THR A 218 1.32 8.77 8.47
CA THR A 218 0.72 8.29 7.22
C THR A 218 1.29 9.06 6.04
N VAL A 219 1.49 8.37 4.93
CA VAL A 219 1.98 8.93 3.66
C VAL A 219 0.92 8.73 2.60
N SER A 220 0.51 9.81 1.94
CA SER A 220 -0.42 9.79 0.82
C SER A 220 0.30 9.35 -0.46
N GLY A 221 -0.38 8.57 -1.31
CA GLY A 221 0.18 7.99 -2.54
C GLY A 221 0.66 9.03 -3.58
N PRO A 222 1.41 8.59 -4.61
CA PRO A 222 2.21 9.46 -5.50
C PRO A 222 1.43 10.52 -6.29
N SER A 223 0.11 10.37 -6.44
CA SER A 223 -0.77 11.28 -7.18
C SER A 223 -1.78 12.05 -6.30
N SER A 224 -1.68 11.96 -4.97
CA SER A 224 -2.63 12.62 -4.05
C SER A 224 -1.96 13.62 -3.11
N SER A 225 -2.31 14.90 -3.29
CA SER A 225 -1.88 16.01 -2.41
C SER A 225 -2.74 16.08 -1.14
N MET A 226 -2.10 16.35 0.01
CA MET A 226 -2.80 16.59 1.29
C MET A 226 -3.65 17.89 1.30
N LEU A 227 -3.43 18.80 0.33
CA LEU A 227 -4.22 20.04 0.21
C LEU A 227 -5.56 19.86 -0.48
N ALA A 228 -5.88 18.66 -0.97
CA ALA A 228 -7.19 18.36 -1.52
C ALA A 228 -8.26 18.46 -0.42
N LEU A 229 -9.37 19.12 -0.74
CA LEU A 229 -10.48 19.39 0.19
C LEU A 229 -10.93 18.10 0.89
N GLY A 230 -11.12 18.14 2.21
CA GLY A 230 -11.58 16.99 3.01
C GLY A 230 -10.57 15.86 3.26
N ARG A 231 -9.44 15.78 2.52
CA ARG A 231 -8.44 14.69 2.67
C ARG A 231 -7.71 14.73 3.99
N MET A 232 -7.39 15.92 4.52
CA MET A 232 -6.76 16.05 5.85
C MET A 232 -7.66 15.49 6.94
N ARG A 233 -8.97 15.76 6.90
CA ARG A 233 -9.93 15.22 7.88
C ARG A 233 -10.03 13.69 7.77
N GLU A 234 -10.16 13.16 6.55
CA GLU A 234 -10.22 11.70 6.35
C GLU A 234 -8.95 10.99 6.86
N THR A 235 -7.79 11.61 6.61
CA THR A 235 -6.50 11.08 7.07
C THR A 235 -6.37 11.17 8.59
N ALA A 236 -6.84 12.27 9.20
CA ALA A 236 -6.87 12.44 10.65
C ALA A 236 -7.77 11.39 11.32
N THR A 237 -8.96 11.12 10.81
CA THR A 237 -9.87 10.08 11.34
C THR A 237 -9.27 8.68 11.24
N LYS A 238 -8.58 8.38 10.12
CA LYS A 238 -7.85 7.10 9.97
C LYS A 238 -6.68 6.99 10.95
N LEU A 239 -5.98 8.09 11.20
CA LEU A 239 -4.84 8.13 12.10
C LEU A 239 -5.28 8.07 13.58
N GLU A 240 -6.42 8.67 13.92
CA GLU A 240 -7.11 8.54 15.20
C GLU A 240 -7.52 7.08 15.45
N ALA A 241 -8.19 6.44 14.49
CA ALA A 241 -8.58 5.03 14.60
C ALA A 241 -7.36 4.11 14.78
N ARG A 242 -6.22 4.45 14.16
CA ARG A 242 -4.95 3.73 14.30
C ARG A 242 -4.25 4.01 15.63
N ALA A 243 -4.28 5.25 16.11
CA ALA A 243 -3.69 5.67 17.37
C ALA A 243 -4.51 5.22 18.59
N GLY A 244 -5.82 4.99 18.40
CA GLY A 244 -6.77 4.66 19.47
C GLY A 244 -7.05 5.83 20.41
N THR A 245 -6.68 7.06 20.04
CA THR A 245 -6.90 8.29 20.81
C THR A 245 -7.16 9.46 19.87
N SER A 246 -8.06 10.34 20.28
CA SER A 246 -8.42 11.59 19.61
C SER A 246 -7.66 12.80 20.15
N ASP A 247 -6.99 12.64 21.29
CA ASP A 247 -6.25 13.68 21.99
C ASP A 247 -4.75 13.54 21.73
N VAL A 248 -4.15 14.60 21.20
CA VAL A 248 -2.75 14.56 20.74
C VAL A 248 -1.95 15.80 21.08
N THR A 249 -0.63 15.63 21.29
CA THR A 249 0.24 16.71 21.75
C THR A 249 0.68 17.63 20.62
N ALA A 250 0.95 17.08 19.44
CA ALA A 250 1.34 17.83 18.26
C ALA A 250 0.94 17.11 16.97
N ILE A 251 0.68 17.88 15.92
CA ILE A 251 0.34 17.38 14.58
C ILE A 251 1.22 18.12 13.57
N THR A 252 1.91 17.36 12.72
CA THR A 252 2.71 17.90 11.63
C THR A 252 2.15 17.42 10.30
N ILE A 253 1.78 18.35 9.43
CA ILE A 253 1.20 18.09 8.11
C ILE A 253 2.13 18.66 7.05
N GLU A 254 2.56 17.80 6.13
CA GLU A 254 3.41 18.15 4.99
C GLU A 254 2.67 17.85 3.67
N ALA A 255 3.31 18.18 2.54
CA ALA A 255 2.77 17.97 1.20
C ALA A 255 2.13 16.59 0.96
N ARG A 256 2.72 15.52 1.51
CA ARG A 256 2.29 14.14 1.32
C ARG A 256 2.29 13.29 2.61
N ARG A 257 2.56 13.89 3.76
CA ARG A 257 2.71 13.16 5.03
C ARG A 257 1.92 13.86 6.13
N MET A 258 1.24 13.08 6.94
CA MET A 258 0.65 13.55 8.19
C MET A 258 1.22 12.74 9.34
N GLU A 259 1.70 13.43 10.36
CA GLU A 259 2.28 12.87 11.56
C GLU A 259 1.54 13.40 12.78
N ILE A 260 1.23 12.49 13.69
CA ILE A 260 0.54 12.76 14.94
C ILE A 260 1.45 12.25 16.06
N ARG A 261 1.74 13.12 17.02
CA ARG A 261 2.59 12.81 18.18
C ARG A 261 1.77 12.90 19.46
N GLY A 262 1.56 11.76 20.10
CA GLY A 262 0.89 11.67 21.41
C GLY A 262 1.90 11.46 22.52
N ASP A 263 1.45 11.75 23.73
CA ASP A 263 2.15 11.39 24.96
C ASP A 263 1.10 10.95 25.96
N SER A 264 0.90 9.63 26.08
CA SER A 264 -0.12 9.01 26.94
C SER A 264 0.13 9.26 28.44
N ALA A 265 1.31 9.77 28.83
CA ALA A 265 1.67 10.05 30.23
C ALA A 265 1.32 11.48 30.67
N ARG A 266 0.88 12.35 29.74
CA ARG A 266 0.58 13.76 30.02
C ARG A 266 -0.91 13.95 30.31
N PRO A 267 -1.29 14.71 31.36
CA PRO A 267 -2.70 14.95 31.68
C PRO A 267 -3.45 15.65 30.53
N PRO A 268 -4.79 15.47 30.43
CA PRO A 268 -5.62 15.95 29.30
C PRO A 268 -5.64 17.48 29.13
N GLY A 269 -5.07 18.25 30.06
CA GLY A 269 -4.84 19.69 29.90
C GLY A 269 -3.73 20.06 28.89
N GLY A 270 -2.95 19.07 28.41
CA GLY A 270 -1.82 19.27 27.50
C GLY A 270 -2.04 18.77 26.07
N THR A 271 -3.25 18.33 25.71
CA THR A 271 -3.57 17.70 24.43
C THR A 271 -4.46 18.61 23.56
N VAL A 272 -4.47 18.33 22.26
CA VAL A 272 -5.29 18.96 21.22
C VAL A 272 -6.17 17.87 20.63
N HIS A 273 -7.47 18.14 20.57
CA HIS A 273 -8.42 17.20 20.01
C HIS A 273 -8.41 17.26 18.47
N LEU A 274 -8.26 16.12 17.80
CA LEU A 274 -8.12 16.07 16.33
C LEU A 274 -9.35 16.61 15.60
N GLN A 275 -10.55 16.33 16.12
CA GLN A 275 -11.80 16.67 15.42
C GLN A 275 -12.21 18.15 15.56
N THR A 276 -11.62 18.89 16.50
CA THR A 276 -11.91 20.33 16.68
C THR A 276 -11.08 21.24 15.78
N LEU A 277 -10.12 20.70 15.01
CA LEU A 277 -9.26 21.49 14.14
C LEU A 277 -9.96 21.89 12.83
N PRO A 278 -9.78 23.15 12.37
CA PRO A 278 -10.40 23.63 11.15
C PRO A 278 -9.61 23.20 9.89
N TYR A 279 -9.58 21.89 9.60
CA TYR A 279 -8.83 21.34 8.45
C TYR A 279 -9.20 21.97 7.10
N GLU A 280 -10.43 22.45 6.94
CA GLU A 280 -10.89 23.08 5.69
C GLU A 280 -10.22 24.44 5.43
N LEU A 281 -9.70 25.10 6.48
CA LEU A 281 -9.08 26.43 6.38
C LEU A 281 -7.57 26.36 6.15
N PHE A 282 -6.94 25.21 6.45
CA PHE A 282 -5.50 25.01 6.29
C PHE A 282 -4.98 25.21 4.85
N PRO A 283 -5.68 24.76 3.79
CA PRO A 283 -5.23 25.02 2.42
C PRO A 283 -5.18 26.51 2.06
N ALA A 284 -6.08 27.31 2.64
CA ALA A 284 -6.07 28.75 2.44
C ALA A 284 -4.85 29.41 3.10
N LEU A 285 -4.53 29.01 4.34
CA LEU A 285 -3.35 29.49 5.06
C LEU A 285 -2.05 29.16 4.32
N VAL A 286 -1.94 27.95 3.74
CA VAL A 286 -0.75 27.57 2.96
C VAL A 286 -0.64 28.37 1.67
N ARG A 287 -1.76 28.64 0.97
CA ARG A 287 -1.75 29.51 -0.22
C ARG A 287 -1.31 30.92 0.13
N GLU A 288 -1.85 31.48 1.20
CA GLU A 288 -1.51 32.82 1.67
C GLU A 288 -0.05 32.92 2.09
N ALA A 289 0.48 31.93 2.81
CA ALA A 289 1.88 31.86 3.18
C ALA A 289 2.81 31.82 1.95
N ARG A 290 2.41 31.09 0.89
CA ARG A 290 3.17 31.00 -0.36
C ARG A 290 3.16 32.28 -1.19
N THR A 291 2.07 33.06 -1.15
CA THR A 291 1.94 34.27 -1.98
C THR A 291 2.42 35.53 -1.29
N THR A 292 2.34 35.60 0.05
CA THR A 292 2.41 36.87 0.78
C THR A 292 3.70 37.03 1.59
N LEU A 293 4.43 35.94 1.86
CA LEU A 293 5.64 35.97 2.72
C LEU A 293 6.96 36.14 1.94
N GLY A 294 6.88 36.56 0.68
CA GLY A 294 8.04 36.88 -0.14
C GLY A 294 8.80 35.69 -0.73
N VAL A 295 8.28 34.46 -0.63
CA VAL A 295 8.87 33.26 -1.24
C VAL A 295 8.34 33.09 -2.66
N ARG A 296 9.15 33.41 -3.67
CA ARG A 296 8.74 33.36 -5.09
C ARG A 296 8.67 31.93 -5.65
N ASP A 297 9.57 31.05 -5.22
CA ASP A 297 9.60 29.63 -5.60
C ASP A 297 9.60 28.71 -4.36
N PRO A 298 8.43 28.45 -3.77
CA PRO A 298 8.31 27.60 -2.59
C PRO A 298 8.46 26.12 -2.96
N LYS A 299 9.53 25.49 -2.45
CA LYS A 299 9.87 24.08 -2.69
C LYS A 299 9.10 23.12 -1.76
N SER A 300 8.85 23.52 -0.52
CA SER A 300 8.12 22.72 0.46
C SER A 300 7.32 23.57 1.45
N TRP A 301 6.32 22.95 2.08
CA TRP A 301 5.52 23.55 3.13
C TRP A 301 5.22 22.53 4.22
N ARG A 302 5.05 23.01 5.46
CA ARG A 302 4.69 22.24 6.64
C ARG A 302 3.72 23.04 7.50
N ILE A 303 2.72 22.37 8.07
CA ILE A 303 1.81 22.92 9.07
C ILE A 303 2.07 22.18 10.37
N ASP A 304 2.47 22.90 11.40
CA ASP A 304 2.67 22.39 12.75
C ASP A 304 1.54 22.93 13.63
N VAL A 305 0.74 22.02 14.18
CA VAL A 305 -0.33 22.36 15.13
C VAL A 305 0.10 21.87 16.50
N ALA A 306 0.25 22.81 17.43
CA ALA A 306 0.58 22.54 18.83
C ALA A 306 -0.27 23.43 19.73
N ARG A 307 -0.46 23.04 21.00
CA ARG A 307 -1.15 23.92 21.95
C ARG A 307 -0.34 25.21 22.16
N GLY A 308 -1.00 26.37 22.13
CA GLY A 308 -0.35 27.65 22.40
C GLY A 308 0.17 27.71 23.85
N THR A 309 1.37 28.25 24.05
CA THR A 309 2.02 28.37 25.36
C THR A 309 1.44 29.49 26.25
N GLY A 310 0.17 29.84 26.07
CA GLY A 310 -0.51 30.82 26.92
C GLY A 310 -0.93 30.18 28.24
N THR A 311 -0.47 30.73 29.36
CA THR A 311 -0.73 30.27 30.73
C THR A 311 -2.17 30.49 31.22
N GLY A 312 -3.16 30.42 30.32
CA GLY A 312 -4.57 30.60 30.63
C GLY A 312 -5.43 29.46 30.11
N THR A 313 -6.52 29.18 30.83
CA THR A 313 -7.56 28.15 30.57
C THR A 313 -8.30 28.31 29.23
N GLY A 314 -7.83 29.16 28.32
CA GLY A 314 -8.38 29.42 26.98
C GLY A 314 -7.33 29.43 25.85
N ALA A 315 -6.10 28.97 26.09
CA ALA A 315 -5.09 28.89 25.03
C ALA A 315 -5.46 27.79 24.02
N GLY A 316 -6.12 28.19 22.92
CA GLY A 316 -6.45 27.31 21.80
C GLY A 316 -5.20 26.76 21.08
N PRO A 317 -5.38 25.78 20.18
CA PRO A 317 -4.29 25.30 19.32
C PRO A 317 -3.71 26.46 18.47
N ARG A 318 -2.37 26.55 18.43
CA ARG A 318 -1.62 27.43 17.53
C ARG A 318 -1.26 26.64 16.30
N VAL A 319 -1.58 27.19 15.13
CA VAL A 319 -1.30 26.63 13.82
C VAL A 319 -0.14 27.41 13.21
N ARG A 320 1.02 26.80 13.05
CA ARG A 320 2.18 27.39 12.40
C ARG A 320 2.36 26.82 11.01
N VAL A 321 2.34 27.67 10.00
CA VAL A 321 2.65 27.33 8.61
C VAL A 321 4.08 27.76 8.33
N THR A 322 4.93 26.80 7.95
CA THR A 322 6.31 27.05 7.51
C THR A 322 6.41 26.79 6.02
N VAL A 323 6.94 27.75 5.27
CA VAL A 323 7.17 27.64 3.83
C VAL A 323 8.66 27.80 3.57
N THR A 324 9.23 26.85 2.82
CA THR A 324 10.66 26.85 2.48
C THR A 324 10.84 26.94 0.97
N GLY A 325 11.61 27.92 0.52
CA GLY A 325 11.97 28.12 -0.89
C GLY A 325 13.46 28.31 -1.07
N ALA A 326 13.87 28.65 -2.30
CA ALA A 326 15.27 28.98 -2.60
C ALA A 326 15.76 30.23 -1.86
N GLU A 327 14.85 31.13 -1.50
CA GLU A 327 15.13 32.43 -0.88
C GLU A 327 15.25 32.34 0.66
N GLY A 328 14.76 31.25 1.28
CA GLY A 328 14.81 31.01 2.72
C GLY A 328 13.51 30.42 3.28
N THR A 329 13.34 30.50 4.59
CA THR A 329 12.16 30.00 5.31
C THR A 329 11.30 31.16 5.81
N ALA A 330 9.99 31.06 5.59
CA ALA A 330 9.00 31.99 6.13
C ALA A 330 8.02 31.26 7.06
N HIS A 331 7.47 32.00 8.03
CA HIS A 331 6.51 31.47 8.99
C HIS A 331 5.24 32.32 9.03
N LEU A 332 4.10 31.66 9.15
CA LEU A 332 2.80 32.29 9.40
C LEU A 332 2.14 31.56 10.55
N ASP A 333 1.81 32.29 11.61
CA ASP A 333 1.13 31.73 12.77
C ASP A 333 -0.34 32.16 12.76
N ALA A 334 -1.22 31.20 12.99
CA ALA A 334 -2.66 31.37 13.08
C ALA A 334 -3.22 30.74 14.38
N ASP A 335 -4.37 31.24 14.82
CA ASP A 335 -5.09 30.73 15.98
C ASP A 335 -5.97 29.51 15.66
N ALA A 336 -6.70 29.03 16.67
CA ALA A 336 -7.59 27.89 16.58
C ALA A 336 -8.74 28.06 15.57
N THR A 337 -9.03 29.30 15.17
CA THR A 337 -10.05 29.64 14.17
C THR A 337 -9.44 29.91 12.78
N ALA A 338 -8.15 29.60 12.60
CA ALA A 338 -7.38 29.91 11.40
C ALA A 338 -7.26 31.41 11.10
N ARG A 339 -7.39 32.27 12.11
CA ARG A 339 -7.11 33.70 11.97
C ARG A 339 -5.61 33.94 12.16
N ILE A 340 -5.03 34.72 11.27
CA ILE A 340 -3.58 35.00 11.27
C ILE A 340 -3.25 35.94 12.43
N VAL A 341 -2.27 35.54 13.23
CA VAL A 341 -1.80 36.26 14.43
C VAL A 341 -0.42 36.87 14.21
N ASP A 342 0.46 36.19 13.46
CA ASP A 342 1.83 36.66 13.20
C ASP A 342 2.27 36.26 11.78
N ARG A 343 3.08 37.11 11.14
CA ARG A 343 3.66 36.88 9.81
C ARG A 343 5.15 37.20 9.86
N ARG A 344 5.98 36.20 9.58
CA ARG A 344 7.44 36.35 9.53
C ARG A 344 7.93 36.05 8.12
N PRO A 345 8.22 37.08 7.32
CA PRO A 345 8.73 36.90 5.97
C PRO A 345 10.16 36.37 5.98
N VAL A 346 10.61 35.93 4.81
CA VAL A 346 11.99 35.49 4.59
C VAL A 346 12.97 36.62 4.93
N GLY A 347 13.94 36.32 5.81
CA GLY A 347 15.04 37.23 6.15
C GLY A 347 14.87 38.02 7.45
N GLU A 348 13.72 37.91 8.13
CA GLU A 348 13.52 38.54 9.43
C GLU A 348 14.01 37.60 10.56
N ALA A 349 15.29 37.72 10.91
CA ALA A 349 15.85 37.10 12.11
C ALA A 349 15.14 37.67 13.35
N ALA A 350 14.77 36.78 14.28
CA ALA A 350 14.09 37.12 15.52
C ALA A 350 14.74 38.31 16.24
N GLY A 351 14.11 39.48 16.17
CA GLY A 351 14.38 40.59 17.05
C GLY A 351 13.97 40.20 18.47
N THR A 352 14.95 39.99 19.33
CA THR A 352 14.79 39.97 20.78
C THR A 352 14.11 41.26 21.24
N GLY A 353 12.98 41.12 21.94
CA GLY A 353 12.32 42.15 22.72
C GLY A 353 11.68 41.50 23.93
#